data_AF-C3X7V7-F1
#
_entry.id   AF-C3X7V7-F1
#
_cell.length_a   1.000
_cell.length_b   1.000
_cell.length_c   1.000
_cell.angle_alpha   90.00
_cell.angle_beta   90.00
_cell.angle_gamma   90.00
#
_symmetry.space_group_name_H-M   'P 1'
#
loop_
_entity.id
_entity.type
_entity.pdbx_description
1 polymer ?
#
loop_
_entity_poly.entity_id
_entity_poly.type
_entity_poly.pdbx_seq_one_letter_code
_entity_poly.pdbx_strand_id
1 'polypeptide(L)'
;MTTTLSTSTHWPTEALPKKWIDDLFDRMLMTFGKRFSDQWQGTDPQKLKEFWGTRMATLTSVEMRSGVEAMLKLKWPPTLNEFIELCRPSLDMTVAYYEAVNGMEARRKGEKGEWSHPAIFWAASKMTHDLLNQTYSNIKTRWENALSKELQKNGWPDIPAVMEALPAPGKTETDKERASRELENLNASGILKKQPGLAWAKKIMARKANGETLPAISVNWAQEAIKELA
;
A
#
# COMPACT_ATOMS: atom_id res chain seq x y z
N MET A 1 34.24 38.22 44.20
CA MET A 1 32.99 38.92 43.84
C MET A 1 32.31 38.12 42.74
N THR A 2 31.18 37.53 43.09
CA THR A 2 30.02 37.10 42.27
C THR A 2 30.28 36.53 40.86
N THR A 3 30.32 35.20 40.79
CA THR A 3 30.08 34.42 39.56
C THR A 3 28.56 34.37 39.31
N THR A 4 28.07 35.06 38.29
CA THR A 4 26.67 35.00 37.86
C THR A 4 26.45 33.77 36.97
N LEU A 5 25.84 32.71 37.52
CA LEU A 5 25.27 31.62 36.74
C LEU A 5 23.90 32.07 36.22
N SER A 6 23.84 32.52 34.97
CA SER A 6 22.58 32.75 34.25
C SER A 6 21.86 31.41 34.07
N THR A 7 20.81 31.21 34.87
CA THR A 7 19.81 30.17 34.67
C THR A 7 18.98 30.57 33.44
N SER A 8 19.04 29.81 32.35
CA SER A 8 18.15 30.04 31.21
C SER A 8 16.72 29.71 31.62
N THR A 9 15.91 30.74 31.86
CA THR A 9 14.48 30.63 32.20
C THR A 9 13.61 30.21 31.00
N HIS A 10 14.22 30.01 29.83
CA HIS A 10 13.48 29.77 28.59
C HIS A 10 13.65 28.32 28.12
N TRP A 11 12.52 27.65 27.89
CA TRP A 11 12.48 26.34 27.26
C TRP A 11 12.89 26.45 25.77
N PRO A 12 13.75 25.57 25.23
CA PRO A 12 14.20 25.66 23.84
C PRO A 12 13.02 25.58 22.86
N THR A 13 13.04 26.41 21.80
CA THR A 13 11.93 26.47 20.83
C THR A 13 11.93 25.24 19.90
N GLU A 14 13.11 24.69 19.64
CA GLU A 14 13.32 23.48 18.85
C GLU A 14 13.03 22.18 19.62
N ALA A 15 12.78 22.26 20.93
CA ALA A 15 12.47 21.10 21.76
C ALA A 15 10.98 20.74 21.71
N LEU A 16 10.68 19.47 21.95
CA LEU A 16 9.31 19.04 22.24
C LEU A 16 8.70 19.88 23.37
N PRO A 17 7.36 20.05 23.41
CA PRO A 17 6.71 20.82 24.46
C PRO A 17 7.13 20.36 25.87
N LYS A 18 7.50 21.31 26.74
CA LYS A 18 7.96 21.03 28.11
C LYS A 18 7.07 20.04 28.86
N LYS A 19 5.75 20.22 28.76
CA LYS A 19 4.76 19.34 29.40
C LYS A 19 4.93 17.87 28.99
N TRP A 20 5.21 17.59 27.73
CA TRP A 20 5.38 16.22 27.25
C TRP A 20 6.61 15.56 27.84
N ILE A 21 7.70 16.32 27.99
CA ILE A 21 8.93 15.84 28.63
C ILE A 21 8.73 15.65 30.13
N ASP A 22 8.03 16.57 30.79
CA ASP A 22 7.67 16.41 32.20
C ASP A 22 6.84 15.14 32.42
N ASP A 23 5.77 14.95 31.64
CA ASP A 23 4.89 13.78 31.72
C ASP A 23 5.67 12.46 31.46
N LEU A 24 6.65 12.47 30.55
CA LEU A 24 7.52 11.32 30.30
C LEU A 24 8.42 11.00 31.50
N PHE A 25 9.06 12.02 32.07
CA PHE A 25 9.94 11.86 33.24
C PHE A 25 9.16 11.40 34.47
N ASP A 26 7.95 11.91 34.67
CA ASP A 26 7.05 11.46 35.73
C ASP A 26 6.69 9.98 35.52
N ARG A 27 6.40 9.57 34.28
CA ARG A 27 6.13 8.16 33.96
C ARG A 27 7.35 7.27 34.19
N MET A 28 8.56 7.70 33.82
CA MET A 28 9.81 6.98 34.12
C MET A 28 10.03 6.85 35.63
N LEU A 29 9.80 7.92 36.38
CA LEU A 29 9.91 7.91 37.83
C LEU A 29 8.89 6.95 38.46
N MET A 30 7.64 6.95 38.01
CA MET A 30 6.61 6.02 38.51
C MET A 30 6.89 4.55 38.14
N THR A 31 7.52 4.31 36.99
CA THR A 31 7.80 2.95 36.50
C THR A 31 9.04 2.34 37.17
N PHE A 32 10.12 3.11 37.29
CA PHE A 32 11.43 2.61 37.74
C PHE A 32 11.81 3.08 39.15
N GLY A 33 11.09 4.05 39.71
CA GLY A 33 11.27 4.56 41.07
C GLY A 33 12.68 5.10 41.30
N LYS A 34 13.25 4.70 42.43
CA LYS A 34 14.58 5.13 42.87
C LYS A 34 15.67 4.89 41.82
N ARG A 35 15.59 3.81 41.03
CA ARG A 35 16.60 3.49 40.00
C ARG A 35 16.75 4.60 38.96
N PHE A 36 15.63 5.21 38.57
CA PHE A 36 15.66 6.33 37.62
C PHE A 36 16.30 7.58 38.26
N SER A 37 15.96 7.88 39.52
CA SER A 37 16.55 9.01 40.23
C SER A 37 18.05 8.84 40.43
N ASP A 38 18.49 7.63 40.80
CA ASP A 38 19.90 7.32 41.05
C ASP A 38 20.73 7.41 39.75
N GLN A 39 20.16 7.05 38.59
CA GLN A 39 20.85 7.11 37.29
C GLN A 39 21.29 8.54 36.91
N TRP A 40 20.53 9.55 37.33
CA TRP A 40 20.78 10.96 36.99
C TRP A 40 21.25 11.80 38.19
N GLN A 41 21.70 11.13 39.26
CA GLN A 41 22.19 11.81 40.46
C GLN A 41 23.31 12.80 40.11
N GLY A 42 23.21 14.03 40.61
CA GLY A 42 24.20 15.09 40.35
C GLY A 42 24.04 15.79 38.99
N THR A 43 23.07 15.39 38.16
CA THR A 43 22.71 16.09 36.92
C THR A 43 21.64 17.15 37.20
N ASP A 44 21.75 18.31 36.56
CA ASP A 44 20.72 19.35 36.58
C ASP A 44 19.44 18.85 35.89
N PRO A 45 18.31 18.68 36.61
CA PRO A 45 17.09 18.12 36.04
C PRO A 45 16.51 18.97 34.90
N GLN A 46 16.68 20.29 34.95
CA GLN A 46 16.16 21.17 33.90
C GLN A 46 16.96 20.97 32.61
N LYS A 47 18.29 21.04 32.69
CA LYS A 47 19.16 20.80 31.52
C LYS A 47 19.00 19.41 30.93
N LEU A 48 18.79 18.41 31.78
CA LEU A 48 18.52 17.04 31.33
C LEU A 48 17.22 16.97 30.51
N LYS A 49 16.14 17.57 31.01
CA LYS A 49 14.85 17.62 30.29
C LYS A 49 14.94 18.42 28.99
N GLU A 50 15.63 19.56 28.99
CA GLU A 50 15.87 20.36 27.78
C GLU A 50 16.64 19.54 26.73
N PHE A 51 17.71 18.85 27.15
CA PHE A 51 18.50 17.99 26.28
C PHE A 51 17.67 16.85 25.67
N TRP A 52 16.85 16.18 26.48
CA TRP A 52 15.92 15.15 25.99
C TRP A 52 14.90 15.74 25.02
N GLY A 53 14.32 16.89 25.36
CA GLY A 53 13.33 17.59 24.53
C GLY A 53 13.85 17.95 23.14
N THR A 54 15.07 18.49 23.05
CA THR A 54 15.70 18.84 21.76
C THR A 54 16.03 17.60 20.95
N ARG A 55 16.55 16.53 21.57
CA ARG A 55 16.95 15.32 20.85
C ARG A 55 15.76 14.51 20.33
N MET A 56 14.67 14.48 21.08
CA MET A 56 13.45 13.77 20.71
C MET A 56 12.53 14.57 19.78
N ALA A 57 12.85 15.82 19.45
CA ALA A 57 12.08 16.63 18.51
C ALA A 57 11.94 16.02 17.11
N THR A 58 12.80 15.04 16.77
CA THR A 58 12.73 14.28 15.50
C THR A 58 11.74 13.10 15.53
N LEU A 59 11.13 12.81 16.67
CA LEU A 59 10.19 11.69 16.82
C LEU A 59 8.77 12.13 16.50
N THR A 60 8.07 11.28 15.77
CA THR A 60 6.63 11.40 15.55
C THR A 60 5.84 10.98 16.80
N SER A 61 4.57 11.38 16.87
CA SER A 61 3.69 10.97 17.97
C SER A 61 3.47 9.45 18.05
N VAL A 62 3.55 8.75 16.91
CA VAL A 62 3.41 7.29 16.83
C VAL A 62 4.65 6.59 17.37
N GLU A 63 5.84 6.98 16.92
CA GLU A 63 7.12 6.50 17.46
C GLU A 63 7.19 6.74 18.97
N MET A 64 6.77 7.94 19.40
CA MET A 64 6.77 8.30 20.81
C MET A 64 5.87 7.36 21.64
N ARG A 65 4.66 7.07 21.15
CA ARG A 65 3.75 6.12 21.82
C ARG A 65 4.36 4.72 21.89
N SER A 66 4.94 4.24 20.78
CA SER A 66 5.61 2.94 20.72
C SER A 66 6.74 2.84 21.74
N GLY A 67 7.58 3.88 21.84
CA GLY A 67 8.69 3.90 22.80
C GLY A 67 8.22 3.89 24.25
N VAL A 68 7.15 4.62 24.58
CA VAL A 68 6.55 4.58 25.91
C VAL A 68 6.00 3.19 26.23
N GLU A 69 5.29 2.54 25.31
CA GLU A 69 4.75 1.19 25.51
C GLU A 69 5.85 0.12 25.65
N ALA A 70 6.92 0.24 24.88
CA ALA A 70 8.08 -0.65 24.96
C ALA A 70 8.88 -0.43 26.25
N MET A 71 9.05 0.81 26.70
CA MET A 71 9.72 1.17 27.95
C MET A 71 9.07 0.51 29.17
N LEU A 72 7.74 0.41 29.21
CA LEU A 72 7.01 -0.21 30.33
C LEU A 72 7.36 -1.69 30.56
N LYS A 73 7.97 -2.36 29.57
CA LYS A 73 8.39 -3.77 29.65
C LYS A 73 9.82 -3.93 30.18
N LEU A 74 10.56 -2.84 30.35
CA LEU A 74 11.95 -2.87 30.79
C LEU A 74 12.07 -3.08 32.30
N LYS A 75 13.18 -3.71 32.71
CA LYS A 75 13.54 -3.87 34.13
C LYS A 75 14.32 -2.69 34.69
N TRP A 76 14.95 -1.90 33.82
CA TRP A 76 15.82 -0.78 34.15
C TRP A 76 15.40 0.46 33.35
N PRO A 77 15.56 1.66 33.93
CA PRO A 77 15.27 2.90 33.24
C PRO A 77 16.18 3.06 32.00
N PRO A 78 15.61 3.38 30.83
CA PRO A 78 16.41 3.60 29.63
C PRO A 78 17.12 4.95 29.70
N THR A 79 18.31 5.01 29.12
CA THR A 79 18.96 6.27 28.73
C THR A 79 18.22 6.91 27.54
N LEU A 80 18.56 8.15 27.21
CA LEU A 80 17.94 8.85 26.07
C LEU A 80 18.07 8.07 24.75
N ASN A 81 19.26 7.54 24.45
CA ASN A 81 19.49 6.84 23.19
C ASN A 81 18.73 5.51 23.15
N GLU A 82 18.78 4.73 24.23
CA GLU A 82 17.98 3.49 24.34
C GLU A 82 16.50 3.80 24.21
N PHE A 83 16.02 4.90 24.79
CA PHE A 83 14.63 5.30 24.66
C PHE A 83 14.25 5.70 23.21
N ILE A 84 15.14 6.41 22.51
CA ILE A 84 14.96 6.70 21.07
C ILE A 84 14.93 5.41 20.25
N GLU A 85 15.76 4.41 20.57
CA GLU A 85 15.73 3.10 19.91
C GLU A 85 14.41 2.36 20.16
N LEU A 86 13.86 2.43 21.38
CA LEU A 86 12.52 1.89 21.69
C LEU A 86 11.41 2.60 20.91
N CYS A 87 11.57 3.91 20.65
CA CYS A 87 10.63 4.68 19.83
C CYS A 87 10.66 4.26 18.36
N ARG A 88 11.80 3.72 17.90
CA ARG A 88 12.03 3.26 16.53
C ARG A 88 12.28 1.76 16.50
N PRO A 89 11.29 0.92 16.86
CA PRO A 89 11.47 -0.51 16.83
C PRO A 89 11.94 -0.91 15.43
N SER A 90 13.01 -1.72 15.36
CA SER A 90 13.50 -2.26 14.11
C SER A 90 12.36 -2.98 13.42
N LEU A 91 11.89 -2.43 12.31
CA LEU A 91 10.83 -3.04 11.54
C LEU A 91 11.39 -4.34 10.95
N ASP A 92 10.95 -5.50 11.43
CA ASP A 92 11.30 -6.77 10.81
C ASP A 92 10.68 -6.81 9.41
N MET A 93 11.53 -6.80 8.39
CA MET A 93 11.12 -6.71 6.99
C MET A 93 10.23 -7.89 6.57
N THR A 94 10.43 -9.06 7.19
CA THR A 94 9.66 -10.27 6.91
C THR A 94 8.28 -10.20 7.59
N VAL A 95 8.23 -9.77 8.86
CA VAL A 95 6.94 -9.57 9.55
C VAL A 95 6.12 -8.50 8.84
N ALA A 96 6.74 -7.39 8.48
CA ALA A 96 6.09 -6.31 7.74
C ALA A 96 5.60 -6.74 6.35
N TYR A 97 6.28 -7.68 5.69
CA TYR A 97 5.81 -8.27 4.44
C TYR A 97 4.50 -9.04 4.65
N TYR A 98 4.42 -9.92 5.65
CA TYR A 98 3.20 -10.68 5.91
C TYR A 98 2.05 -9.77 6.37
N GLU A 99 2.34 -8.75 7.18
CA GLU A 99 1.38 -7.69 7.50
C GLU A 99 0.86 -7.00 6.23
N ALA A 100 1.77 -6.64 5.31
CA ALA A 100 1.39 -6.01 4.05
C ALA A 100 0.50 -6.90 3.17
N VAL A 101 0.83 -8.19 3.04
CA VAL A 101 -0.01 -9.14 2.29
C VAL A 101 -1.41 -9.22 2.90
N ASN A 102 -1.51 -9.38 4.22
CA ASN A 102 -2.78 -9.45 4.94
C ASN A 102 -3.59 -8.15 4.79
N GLY A 103 -2.93 -7.00 4.93
CA GLY A 103 -3.57 -5.69 4.78
C GLY A 103 -4.09 -5.45 3.36
N MET A 104 -3.36 -5.89 2.33
CA MET A 104 -3.81 -5.76 0.93
C MET A 104 -4.97 -6.71 0.61
N GLU A 105 -4.94 -7.94 1.11
CA GLU A 105 -6.08 -8.86 1.00
C GLU A 105 -7.32 -8.34 1.72
N ALA A 106 -7.18 -7.78 2.92
CA ALA A 106 -8.27 -7.13 3.65
C ALA A 106 -8.89 -5.98 2.83
N ARG A 107 -8.05 -5.14 2.22
CA ARG A 107 -8.53 -4.05 1.35
C ARG A 107 -9.23 -4.53 0.09
N ARG A 108 -8.83 -5.68 -0.47
CA ARG A 108 -9.57 -6.31 -1.58
C ARG A 108 -10.98 -6.75 -1.18
N LYS A 109 -11.19 -7.06 0.10
CA LYS A 109 -12.47 -7.45 0.68
C LYS A 109 -13.31 -6.25 1.18
N GLY A 110 -12.82 -5.02 1.06
CA GLY A 110 -13.51 -3.83 1.56
C GLY A 110 -13.07 -3.38 2.97
N GLU A 111 -12.14 -4.08 3.61
CA GLU A 111 -11.70 -3.81 4.99
C GLU A 111 -10.42 -2.97 5.00
N LYS A 112 -10.24 -2.05 5.97
CA LYS A 112 -9.08 -1.15 6.00
C LYS A 112 -7.73 -1.88 6.12
N GLY A 113 -7.74 -3.05 6.76
CA GLY A 113 -6.54 -3.76 7.22
C GLY A 113 -5.94 -3.10 8.46
N GLU A 114 -5.20 -3.88 9.25
CA GLU A 114 -4.40 -3.40 10.36
C GLU A 114 -2.99 -3.06 9.87
N TRP A 115 -2.49 -1.88 10.23
CA TRP A 115 -1.19 -1.38 9.80
C TRP A 115 -0.41 -0.90 11.04
N SER A 116 0.66 -1.60 11.38
CA SER A 116 1.54 -1.27 12.51
C SER A 116 2.31 0.03 12.26
N HIS A 117 2.63 0.30 10.99
CA HIS A 117 3.32 1.52 10.58
C HIS A 117 2.84 1.99 9.20
N PRO A 118 2.55 3.30 9.00
CA PRO A 118 2.04 3.79 7.73
C PRO A 118 3.00 3.56 6.54
N ALA A 119 4.31 3.52 6.78
CA ALA A 119 5.29 3.14 5.74
C ALA A 119 5.00 1.76 5.11
N ILE A 120 4.48 0.80 5.89
CA ILE A 120 4.14 -0.55 5.40
C ILE A 120 3.04 -0.42 4.35
N PHE A 121 1.97 0.33 4.64
CA PHE A 121 0.89 0.59 3.70
C PHE A 121 1.38 1.30 2.43
N TRP A 122 2.18 2.35 2.57
CA TRP A 122 2.65 3.15 1.43
C TRP A 122 3.67 2.40 0.56
N ALA A 123 4.42 1.45 1.13
CA ALA A 123 5.25 0.52 0.37
C ALA A 123 4.38 -0.51 -0.34
N ALA A 124 3.42 -1.09 0.38
CA ALA A 124 2.52 -2.11 -0.12
C ALA A 124 1.65 -1.61 -1.28
N SER A 125 1.09 -0.39 -1.21
CA SER A 125 0.22 0.19 -2.24
C SER A 125 0.86 0.30 -3.62
N LYS A 126 2.19 0.42 -3.67
CA LYS A 126 2.97 0.46 -4.92
C LYS A 126 3.32 -0.93 -5.45
N MET A 127 3.20 -1.95 -4.60
CA MET A 127 3.60 -3.33 -4.87
C MET A 127 2.44 -4.33 -4.75
N THR A 128 1.19 -3.86 -4.73
CA THR A 128 -0.01 -4.70 -4.50
C THR A 128 -0.04 -5.93 -5.39
N HIS A 129 0.21 -5.78 -6.69
CA HIS A 129 0.21 -6.90 -7.63
C HIS A 129 1.27 -7.96 -7.28
N ASP A 130 2.48 -7.52 -6.93
CA ASP A 130 3.58 -8.42 -6.57
C ASP A 130 3.31 -9.11 -5.22
N LEU A 131 2.81 -8.37 -4.24
CA LEU A 131 2.49 -8.90 -2.90
C LEU A 131 1.43 -10.02 -2.96
N LEU A 132 0.44 -9.90 -3.85
CA LEU A 132 -0.66 -10.85 -3.94
C LEU A 132 -0.37 -12.05 -4.86
N ASN A 133 0.58 -11.93 -5.77
CA ASN A 133 0.82 -12.95 -6.82
C ASN A 133 2.20 -13.62 -6.76
N GLN A 134 3.11 -13.18 -5.91
CA GLN A 134 4.48 -13.70 -5.83
C GLN A 134 4.84 -14.12 -4.41
N THR A 135 5.76 -15.09 -4.28
CA THR A 135 6.28 -15.51 -2.98
C THR A 135 7.28 -14.50 -2.41
N TYR A 136 7.43 -14.48 -1.09
CA TYR A 136 8.37 -13.59 -0.41
C TYR A 136 9.80 -13.69 -0.98
N SER A 137 10.30 -14.91 -1.20
CA SER A 137 11.65 -15.13 -1.72
C SER A 137 11.89 -14.46 -3.08
N ASN A 138 10.87 -14.37 -3.94
CA ASN A 138 11.00 -13.78 -5.28
C ASN A 138 11.02 -12.24 -5.26
N ILE A 139 10.43 -11.64 -4.22
CA ILE A 139 10.25 -10.18 -4.14
C ILE A 139 10.98 -9.54 -2.97
N LYS A 140 11.67 -10.33 -2.13
CA LYS A 140 12.36 -9.89 -0.92
C LYS A 140 13.17 -8.61 -1.12
N THR A 141 14.08 -8.60 -2.08
CA THR A 141 14.94 -7.43 -2.34
C THR A 141 14.13 -6.20 -2.76
N ARG A 142 13.07 -6.38 -3.58
CA ARG A 142 12.21 -5.26 -3.99
C ARG A 142 11.40 -4.73 -2.81
N TRP A 143 10.88 -5.62 -1.98
CA TRP A 143 10.14 -5.29 -0.76
C TRP A 143 11.00 -4.54 0.24
N GLU A 144 12.18 -5.08 0.60
CA GLU A 144 13.12 -4.44 1.53
C GLU A 144 13.52 -3.04 1.06
N ASN A 145 13.78 -2.87 -0.23
CA ASN A 145 14.09 -1.57 -0.81
C ASN A 145 12.90 -0.61 -0.77
N ALA A 146 11.70 -1.08 -1.13
CA ALA A 146 10.49 -0.25 -1.12
C ALA A 146 10.16 0.22 0.31
N LEU A 147 10.19 -0.70 1.27
CA LEU A 147 9.89 -0.41 2.66
C LEU A 147 10.95 0.48 3.29
N SER A 148 12.23 0.21 3.05
CA SER A 148 13.32 1.08 3.53
C SER A 148 13.20 2.50 2.98
N LYS A 149 12.82 2.64 1.70
CA LYS A 149 12.59 3.95 1.06
C LYS A 149 11.41 4.70 1.66
N GLU A 150 10.35 3.98 2.03
CA GLU A 150 9.21 4.60 2.72
C GLU A 150 9.57 4.97 4.17
N LEU A 151 10.32 4.13 4.90
CA LEU A 151 10.79 4.39 6.27
C LEU A 151 11.73 5.60 6.38
N GLN A 152 12.51 5.90 5.34
CA GLN A 152 13.38 7.08 5.31
C GLN A 152 12.61 8.41 5.14
N LYS A 153 11.29 8.38 4.94
CA LYS A 153 10.49 9.60 4.83
C LYS A 153 10.10 10.11 6.21
N ASN A 154 10.16 11.42 6.40
CA ASN A 154 9.81 12.09 7.67
C ASN A 154 8.30 12.23 7.91
N GLY A 155 7.46 11.52 7.15
CA GLY A 155 6.00 11.59 7.29
C GLY A 155 5.26 10.89 6.16
N TRP A 156 4.08 10.38 6.47
CA TRP A 156 3.19 9.70 5.54
C TRP A 156 1.82 10.36 5.57
N PRO A 157 1.16 10.51 4.42
CA PRO A 157 -0.26 10.88 4.42
C PRO A 157 -1.10 9.81 5.11
N ASP A 158 -2.27 10.21 5.60
CA ASP A 158 -3.21 9.29 6.24
C ASP A 158 -3.59 8.15 5.29
N ILE A 159 -3.65 6.93 5.85
CA ILE A 159 -4.04 5.73 5.10
C ILE A 159 -5.49 5.92 4.62
N PRO A 160 -5.73 5.98 3.28
CA PRO A 160 -7.06 6.23 2.75
C PRO A 160 -8.09 5.22 3.26
N ALA A 161 -9.34 5.66 3.42
CA ALA A 161 -10.47 4.75 3.61
C ALA A 161 -10.59 3.80 2.40
N VAL A 162 -11.11 2.60 2.61
CA VAL A 162 -11.37 1.68 1.49
C VAL A 162 -12.52 2.27 0.69
N MET A 163 -12.24 2.77 -0.51
CA MET A 163 -13.30 3.00 -1.47
C MET A 163 -13.80 1.63 -1.89
N GLU A 164 -15.06 1.31 -1.59
CA GLU A 164 -15.77 0.22 -2.26
C GLU A 164 -15.52 0.42 -3.76
N ALA A 165 -14.96 -0.61 -4.41
CA ALA A 165 -14.67 -0.53 -5.82
C ALA A 165 -15.99 -0.27 -6.54
N LEU A 166 -16.13 0.92 -7.16
CA LEU A 166 -17.16 1.12 -8.17
C LEU A 166 -17.02 -0.06 -9.16
N PRO A 167 -18.13 -0.70 -9.54
CA PRO A 167 -18.08 -1.82 -10.46
C PRO A 167 -17.26 -1.41 -11.67
N ALA A 168 -16.28 -2.24 -12.03
CA ALA A 168 -15.32 -1.92 -13.09
C ALA A 168 -16.05 -1.36 -14.32
N PRO A 169 -15.56 -0.27 -14.95
CA PRO A 169 -16.14 0.24 -16.19
C PRO A 169 -16.24 -0.89 -17.21
N GLY A 170 -17.46 -1.26 -17.62
CA GLY A 170 -17.74 -2.44 -18.44
C GLY A 170 -18.56 -3.54 -17.75
N LYS A 171 -18.90 -3.39 -16.46
CA LYS A 171 -19.87 -4.25 -15.73
C LYS A 171 -21.21 -3.59 -15.46
N THR A 172 -21.62 -2.61 -16.26
CA THR A 172 -23.04 -2.57 -16.62
C THR A 172 -23.25 -3.81 -17.49
N GLU A 173 -23.67 -4.91 -16.87
CA GLU A 173 -24.44 -5.90 -17.59
C GLU A 173 -25.57 -5.12 -18.28
N THR A 174 -25.37 -4.82 -19.56
CA THR A 174 -26.49 -4.75 -20.47
C THR A 174 -26.98 -6.18 -20.47
N ASP A 175 -27.84 -6.45 -19.49
CA ASP A 175 -28.60 -7.67 -19.34
C ASP A 175 -28.94 -8.16 -20.74
N LYS A 176 -28.58 -9.40 -21.07
CA LYS A 176 -28.68 -9.91 -22.45
C LYS A 176 -30.07 -9.62 -23.03
N GLU A 177 -31.08 -9.59 -22.17
CA GLU A 177 -32.43 -9.17 -22.48
C GLU A 177 -32.62 -7.67 -22.80
N ARG A 178 -31.96 -6.74 -22.10
CA ARG A 178 -31.98 -5.30 -22.47
C ARG A 178 -31.26 -5.06 -23.78
N ALA A 179 -30.09 -5.67 -23.97
CA ALA A 179 -29.36 -5.59 -25.24
C ALA A 179 -30.20 -6.15 -26.39
N SER A 180 -30.90 -7.28 -26.19
CA SER A 180 -31.82 -7.83 -27.18
C SER A 180 -33.03 -6.92 -27.45
N ARG A 181 -33.65 -6.35 -26.42
CA ARG A 181 -34.78 -5.42 -26.57
C ARG A 181 -34.39 -4.12 -27.28
N GLU A 182 -33.20 -3.58 -27.02
CA GLU A 182 -32.69 -2.41 -27.73
C GLU A 182 -32.34 -2.73 -29.18
N LEU A 183 -31.78 -3.92 -29.47
CA LEU A 183 -31.52 -4.36 -30.85
C LEU A 183 -32.80 -4.60 -31.65
N GLU A 184 -33.87 -5.10 -31.01
CA GLU A 184 -35.22 -5.19 -31.60
C GLU A 184 -35.83 -3.81 -31.83
N ASN A 185 -35.76 -2.90 -30.85
CA ASN A 185 -36.25 -1.53 -30.99
C ASN A 185 -35.53 -0.74 -32.09
N LEU A 186 -34.27 -1.05 -32.36
CA LEU A 186 -33.47 -0.43 -33.42
C LEU A 186 -33.66 -1.11 -34.79
N ASN A 187 -34.56 -2.10 -34.92
CA ASN A 187 -34.73 -2.91 -36.15
C ASN A 187 -33.39 -3.49 -36.67
N ALA A 188 -32.41 -3.69 -35.77
CA ALA A 188 -31.03 -4.06 -36.09
C ALA A 188 -30.77 -5.56 -35.91
N SER A 189 -31.82 -6.36 -35.65
CA SER A 189 -31.77 -7.81 -35.45
C SER A 189 -31.13 -8.57 -36.63
N GLY A 190 -31.12 -7.99 -37.83
CA GLY A 190 -30.52 -8.56 -39.03
C GLY A 190 -29.00 -8.39 -39.15
N ILE A 191 -28.39 -7.44 -38.43
CA ILE A 191 -26.96 -7.10 -38.59
C ILE A 191 -26.04 -8.21 -38.03
N LEU A 192 -26.57 -9.03 -37.12
CA LEU A 192 -25.84 -10.15 -36.51
C LEU A 192 -26.04 -11.51 -37.19
N LYS A 193 -26.83 -11.60 -38.28
CA LYS A 193 -26.86 -12.82 -39.09
C LYS A 193 -25.51 -12.97 -39.79
N LYS A 194 -24.62 -13.74 -39.16
CA LYS A 194 -23.33 -14.16 -39.71
C LYS A 194 -23.59 -15.01 -40.97
N GLN A 195 -23.77 -14.37 -42.12
CA GLN A 195 -23.77 -15.11 -43.39
C GLN A 195 -22.37 -15.74 -43.54
N PRO A 196 -22.26 -17.05 -43.79
CA PRO A 196 -20.97 -17.66 -44.04
C PRO A 196 -20.37 -16.97 -45.27
N GLY A 197 -19.19 -16.38 -45.10
CA GLY A 197 -18.60 -15.52 -46.12
C GLY A 197 -18.31 -16.28 -47.40
N LEU A 198 -19.15 -16.11 -48.43
CA LEU A 198 -19.00 -16.69 -49.78
C LEU A 198 -17.78 -16.16 -50.56
N ALA A 199 -16.92 -15.37 -49.92
CA ALA A 199 -15.72 -14.80 -50.52
C ALA A 199 -14.80 -15.88 -51.11
N TRP A 200 -14.66 -17.03 -50.43
CA TRP A 200 -13.86 -18.15 -50.90
C TRP A 200 -14.45 -18.80 -52.17
N ALA A 201 -15.78 -19.02 -52.20
CA ALA A 201 -16.47 -19.64 -53.33
C ALA A 201 -16.45 -18.76 -54.58
N LYS A 202 -16.68 -17.45 -54.43
CA LYS A 202 -16.55 -16.47 -55.53
C LYS A 202 -15.14 -16.43 -56.11
N LYS A 203 -14.11 -16.52 -55.24
CA LYS A 203 -12.71 -16.55 -55.67
C LYS A 203 -12.37 -17.81 -56.48
N ILE A 204 -12.91 -18.98 -56.10
CA ILE A 204 -12.73 -20.22 -56.86
C ILE A 204 -13.38 -20.12 -58.25
N MET A 205 -14.60 -19.56 -58.34
CA MET A 205 -15.30 -19.39 -59.61
C MET A 205 -14.59 -18.39 -60.54
N ALA A 206 -14.02 -17.31 -60.00
CA ALA A 206 -13.23 -16.36 -60.78
C ALA A 206 -11.95 -16.98 -61.35
N ARG A 207 -11.25 -17.81 -60.56
CA ARG A 207 -10.06 -18.56 -61.02
C ARG A 207 -10.39 -19.55 -62.14
N LYS A 208 -11.51 -20.27 -62.01
CA LYS A 208 -12.03 -21.14 -63.08
C LYS A 208 -12.38 -20.36 -64.35
N ALA A 209 -13.02 -19.20 -64.22
CA ALA A 209 -13.36 -18.34 -65.36
C ALA A 209 -12.11 -17.79 -66.07
N ASN A 210 -11.02 -17.58 -65.34
CA ASN A 210 -9.71 -17.19 -65.89
C ASN A 210 -8.93 -18.36 -66.54
N GLY A 211 -9.54 -19.54 -66.68
CA GLY A 211 -8.94 -20.69 -67.38
C GLY A 211 -7.97 -21.53 -66.54
N GLU A 212 -7.94 -21.33 -65.22
CA GLU A 212 -7.06 -22.08 -64.32
C GLU A 212 -7.63 -23.49 -64.05
N THR A 213 -6.80 -24.52 -64.20
CA THR A 213 -7.20 -25.91 -63.93
C THR A 213 -7.27 -26.15 -62.42
N LEU A 214 -8.49 -26.19 -61.87
CA LEU A 214 -8.75 -26.43 -60.46
C LEU A 214 -9.32 -27.84 -60.23
N PRO A 215 -9.10 -28.44 -59.04
CA PRO A 215 -9.72 -29.73 -58.69
C PRO A 215 -11.25 -29.65 -58.77
N ALA A 216 -11.87 -30.67 -59.38
CA ALA A 216 -13.32 -30.70 -59.62
C ALA A 216 -14.15 -30.59 -58.32
N ILE A 217 -13.65 -31.15 -57.21
CA ILE A 217 -14.28 -31.10 -55.89
C ILE A 217 -14.41 -29.65 -55.39
N SER A 218 -13.33 -28.86 -55.51
CA SER A 218 -13.31 -27.46 -55.06
C SER A 218 -14.28 -26.57 -55.84
N VAL A 219 -14.44 -26.86 -57.14
CA VAL A 219 -15.39 -26.16 -58.02
C VAL A 219 -16.83 -26.52 -57.68
N ASN A 220 -17.11 -27.81 -57.48
CA ASN A 220 -18.45 -28.28 -57.13
C ASN A 220 -18.91 -27.70 -55.79
N TRP A 221 -18.07 -27.75 -54.75
CA TRP A 221 -18.38 -27.16 -53.44
C TRP A 221 -18.58 -25.65 -53.51
N ALA A 222 -17.80 -24.94 -54.34
CA ALA A 222 -18.01 -23.51 -54.55
C ALA A 222 -19.35 -23.21 -55.25
N GLN A 223 -19.74 -24.02 -56.25
CA GLN A 223 -21.03 -23.88 -56.93
C GLN A 223 -22.21 -24.19 -56.00
N GLU A 224 -22.09 -25.24 -55.19
CA GLU A 224 -23.11 -25.67 -54.23
C GLU A 224 -23.30 -24.62 -53.12
N ALA A 225 -22.20 -24.10 -52.55
CA ALA A 225 -22.25 -23.04 -51.54
C ALA A 225 -22.88 -21.73 -52.07
N ILE A 226 -22.67 -21.38 -53.35
CA ILE A 226 -23.31 -20.22 -53.97
C ILE A 226 -24.82 -20.47 -54.18
N LYS A 227 -25.21 -21.72 -54.47
CA LYS A 227 -26.61 -22.10 -54.74
C LYS A 227 -27.45 -22.20 -53.46
N GLU A 228 -26.88 -22.61 -52.34
CA GLU A 228 -27.62 -22.72 -51.06
C GLU A 228 -28.02 -21.37 -50.44
N LEU A 229 -27.46 -20.26 -50.92
CA LEU A 229 -27.71 -18.90 -50.41
C LEU A 229 -28.43 -17.98 -51.40
N ALA A 230 -28.77 -18.48 -52.59
CA ALA A 230 -29.53 -17.78 -53.64
C ALA A 230 -31.02 -18.15 -53.58
#